data_AF-A0A355A6N5-F1
#
_entry.id   AF-A0A355A6N5-F1
#
_cell.length_a   1.000
_cell.length_b   1.000
_cell.length_c   1.000
_cell.angle_alpha   90.00
_cell.angle_beta   90.00
_cell.angle_gamma   90.00
#
_symmetry.space_group_name_H-M   'P 1'
#
loop_
_entity.id
_entity.type
_entity.pdbx_description
1 polymer ?
#
loop_
_entity_poly.entity_id
_entity_poly.type
_entity_poly.pdbx_seq_one_letter_code
_entity_poly.pdbx_strand_id
1 'polypeptide(L)' 'IGYGHGVGLCQYGADGLAQQGKNFLEILHYYYQGIEIKKLALQ' A
#
# COMPACT_ATOMS: atom_id res chain seq x y z
N ILE A 1 -18.29 -10.54 1.38
CA ILE A 1 -18.08 -9.93 2.72
C ILE A 1 -16.57 -9.79 2.89
N GLY A 2 -16.04 -8.63 3.28
CA GLY A 2 -14.60 -8.43 3.53
C GLY A 2 -14.19 -8.82 4.95
N TYR A 3 -12.88 -8.80 5.25
CA TYR A 3 -12.33 -9.09 6.58
C TYR A 3 -11.39 -7.96 7.04
N GLY A 4 -11.59 -7.45 8.26
CA GLY A 4 -10.84 -6.33 8.83
C GLY A 4 -11.65 -5.04 8.95
N HIS A 5 -11.04 -4.00 9.52
CA HIS A 5 -11.69 -2.72 9.82
C HIS A 5 -11.87 -1.81 8.59
N GLY A 6 -11.32 -2.19 7.43
CA GLY A 6 -11.56 -1.49 6.16
C GLY A 6 -10.90 -0.12 6.01
N VAL A 7 -9.85 0.18 6.79
CA VAL A 7 -9.10 1.45 6.71
C VAL A 7 -7.68 1.19 6.22
N GLY A 8 -7.20 2.01 5.29
CA GLY A 8 -5.85 1.91 4.74
C GLY A 8 -5.71 0.79 3.72
N LEU A 9 -4.65 0.00 3.84
CA LEU A 9 -4.26 -1.00 2.85
C LEU A 9 -5.08 -2.30 2.95
N CYS A 10 -5.78 -2.64 1.86
CA CYS A 10 -6.38 -3.97 1.68
C CYS A 10 -5.31 -4.94 1.18
N GLN A 11 -5.01 -5.99 1.96
CA GLN A 11 -3.93 -6.95 1.63
C GLN A 11 -4.16 -7.68 0.32
N TYR A 12 -5.36 -8.23 0.10
CA TYR A 12 -5.73 -8.88 -1.16
C TYR A 12 -5.75 -7.91 -2.34
N GLY A 13 -6.15 -6.65 -2.11
CA GLY A 13 -6.11 -5.64 -3.16
C GLY A 13 -4.67 -5.23 -3.51
N ALA A 14 -3.77 -5.16 -2.54
CA ALA A 14 -2.35 -4.93 -2.76
C ALA A 14 -1.70 -6.08 -3.55
N ASP A 15 -2.04 -7.33 -3.23
CA ASP A 15 -1.62 -8.51 -4.01
C ASP A 15 -2.14 -8.45 -5.47
N GLY A 16 -3.42 -8.11 -5.67
CA GLY A 16 -3.98 -7.92 -7.00
C GLY A 16 -3.29 -6.82 -7.82
N LEU A 17 -2.92 -5.70 -7.18
CA LEU A 17 -2.15 -4.63 -7.84
C LEU A 17 -0.73 -5.10 -8.19
N ALA A 18 -0.09 -5.88 -7.32
CA ALA A 18 1.23 -6.46 -7.60
C ALA A 18 1.18 -7.44 -8.77
N GLN A 19 0.14 -8.28 -8.87
CA GLN A 19 -0.11 -9.16 -10.02
C GLN A 19 -0.34 -8.39 -11.33
N GLN A 20 -0.80 -7.13 -11.24
CA GLN A 20 -0.92 -6.21 -12.37
C GLN A 20 0.38 -5.45 -12.68
N GLY A 21 1.49 -5.78 -12.01
CA GLY A 21 2.80 -5.19 -12.23
C GLY A 21 3.08 -3.91 -11.46
N LYS A 22 2.21 -3.50 -10.52
CA LYS A 22 2.45 -2.34 -9.66
C LYS A 22 3.53 -2.64 -8.64
N ASN A 23 4.47 -1.72 -8.47
CA ASN A 23 5.47 -1.83 -7.42
C ASN A 23 4.92 -1.35 -6.06
N PHE A 24 5.67 -1.61 -4.99
CA PHE A 24 5.24 -1.25 -3.63
C PHE A 24 5.00 0.26 -3.45
N LEU A 25 5.76 1.14 -4.13
CA LEU A 25 5.56 2.58 -4.04
C LEU A 25 4.21 2.98 -4.62
N GLU A 26 3.86 2.45 -5.80
CA GLU A 26 2.57 2.71 -6.44
C GLU A 26 1.40 2.18 -5.60
N ILE A 27 1.55 0.99 -5.01
CA ILE A 27 0.53 0.39 -4.14
C ILE A 27 0.32 1.24 -2.88
N LEU A 28 1.40 1.70 -2.25
CA LEU A 28 1.31 2.54 -1.05
C LEU A 28 0.67 3.89 -1.37
N HIS A 29 1.01 4.53 -2.49
CA HIS A 29 0.37 5.80 -2.90
C HIS A 29 -1.11 5.62 -3.30
N TYR A 30 -1.51 4.44 -3.77
CA TYR A 30 -2.91 4.13 -4.03
C TYR A 30 -3.75 4.11 -2.75
N TYR A 31 -3.25 3.44 -1.70
CA TYR A 31 -3.97 3.29 -0.42
C TYR A 31 -3.81 4.48 0.53
N TYR A 32 -2.69 5.18 0.44
CA TYR A 32 -2.35 6.30 1.32
C TYR A 32 -2.04 7.52 0.46
N GLN A 33 -3.06 8.34 0.21
CA GLN A 33 -2.94 9.49 -0.67
C GLN A 33 -2.11 10.60 -0.01
N GLY A 34 -1.21 11.22 -0.78
CA GLY A 34 -0.40 12.35 -0.31
C GLY A 34 0.72 12.01 0.67
N ILE A 35 1.10 10.73 0.81
CA ILE A 35 2.23 10.34 1.65
C ILE A 35 3.58 10.58 0.97
N GLU A 36 4.62 10.72 1.79
CA GLU A 36 6.02 10.66 1.36
C GLU A 36 6.70 9.44 1.98
N ILE A 37 7.50 8.72 1.19
CA ILE A 37 8.27 7.58 1.68
C ILE A 37 9.71 8.02 1.93
N LYS A 38 10.18 7.87 3.17
CA LYS A 38 11.52 8.28 3.61
C LYS A 38 12.29 7.08 4.15
N LYS A 39 13.55 6.97 3.75
CA LYS A 39 14.48 6.03 4.38
C LYS A 39 14.83 6.58 5.76
N LEU A 40 14.52 5.82 6.81
CA LEU A 40 14.94 6.18 8.15
C LEU A 40 16.45 5.96 8.25
N ALA A 41 17.21 7.04 8.42
CA ALA A 41 18.59 6.97 8.89
C ALA A 41 18.52 6.95 10.42
N LEU A 42 18.81 5.80 11.02
CA LEU A 42 19.05 5.73 12.46
C LEU A 42 20.38 6.46 12.73
N GLN A 43 20.35 7.44 13.63
CA GLN A 43 21.54 8.13 14.11
C GLN A 43 22.32 7.26 15.08
#